data_AF-A0A2D4FXB0-F1
#
_entry.id   AF-A0A2D4FXB0-F1
#
_cell.length_a   1.000
_cell.length_b   1.000
_cell.length_c   1.000
_cell.angle_alpha   90.00
_cell.angle_beta   90.00
_cell.angle_gamma   90.00
#
_symmetry.space_group_name_H-M   'P 1'
#
loop_
_entity.id
_entity.type
_entity.pdbx_description
1 polymer ?
#
loop_
_entity_poly.entity_id
_entity_poly.type
_entity_poly.pdbx_seq_one_letter_code
_entity_poly.pdbx_strand_id
1 'polypeptide(L)'
;GYLGQVTVIKKGVTECYECHPKPTQKTFPGCTIRNTPSEPIHCIVWAKYLFNQLFGEEDADQEVSPDRADPEASWEPAEAEARARASNEDGDIKRVSTKEWAKSTGYDAVKLFTKLFKDDIRYLLTMDKLWRKRKAPIPLDWNEIQNQDNCTSNQQNESPLGLKDQQVLDVKSNAHLFAKSIETLRVQLAEKGDGAELVWDKDEPSA
;
A
#
# COMPACT_ATOMS: atom_id res chain seq x y z
N GLY A 1 -11.95 -23.06 12.11
CA GLY A 1 -13.12 -22.49 12.81
C GLY A 1 -14.04 -23.61 13.26
N TYR A 2 -15.09 -23.31 14.01
CA TYR A 2 -16.04 -24.31 14.55
C TYR A 2 -17.16 -24.71 13.57
N LEU A 3 -17.34 -23.93 12.49
CA LEU A 3 -18.38 -24.16 11.48
C LEU A 3 -17.78 -24.74 10.20
N GLY A 4 -18.52 -25.65 9.57
CA GLY A 4 -18.22 -26.22 8.27
C GLY A 4 -19.46 -26.92 7.71
N GLN A 5 -19.47 -27.14 6.39
CA GLN A 5 -20.60 -27.76 5.69
C GLN A 5 -20.12 -28.68 4.56
N VAL A 6 -20.94 -29.67 4.22
CA VAL A 6 -20.74 -30.58 3.08
C VAL A 6 -21.99 -30.54 2.21
N THR A 7 -21.82 -30.54 0.89
CA THR A 7 -22.92 -30.62 -0.07
C THR A 7 -22.52 -31.46 -1.28
N VAL A 8 -23.50 -32.06 -1.96
CA VAL A 8 -23.29 -32.91 -3.15
C VAL A 8 -23.74 -32.15 -4.39
N ILE A 9 -22.89 -32.14 -5.42
CA ILE A 9 -23.19 -31.50 -6.72
C ILE A 9 -23.29 -32.59 -7.80
N LYS A 10 -24.48 -32.73 -8.39
CA LYS A 10 -24.76 -33.64 -9.50
C LYS A 10 -25.53 -32.90 -10.60
N LYS A 11 -24.92 -32.82 -11.79
CA LYS A 11 -25.48 -32.14 -12.98
C LYS A 11 -26.91 -32.65 -13.29
N GLY A 12 -27.85 -31.71 -13.44
CA GLY A 12 -29.25 -32.00 -13.77
C GLY A 12 -30.07 -32.60 -12.62
N VAL A 13 -29.50 -32.72 -11.41
CA VAL A 13 -30.19 -33.27 -10.23
C VAL A 13 -30.14 -32.30 -9.06
N THR A 14 -28.98 -31.76 -8.74
CA THR A 14 -28.81 -30.76 -7.68
C THR A 14 -28.33 -29.43 -8.27
N GLU A 15 -28.40 -28.37 -7.47
CA GLU A 15 -27.73 -27.11 -7.80
C GLU A 15 -26.22 -27.30 -7.94
N CYS A 16 -25.61 -26.47 -8.80
CA CYS A 16 -24.16 -26.38 -8.90
C CYS A 16 -23.61 -25.38 -7.87
N TYR A 17 -22.28 -25.36 -7.76
CA TYR A 17 -21.57 -24.48 -6.82
C TYR A 17 -21.85 -22.99 -7.02
N GLU A 18 -22.20 -22.60 -8.25
CA GLU A 18 -22.36 -21.21 -8.70
C GLU A 18 -23.84 -20.80 -8.84
N CYS A 19 -24.79 -21.72 -8.59
CA CYS A 19 -26.22 -21.40 -8.63
C CYS A 19 -26.59 -20.29 -7.64
N HIS A 20 -25.90 -20.24 -6.51
CA HIS A 20 -26.05 -19.21 -5.49
C HIS A 20 -24.77 -18.35 -5.41
N PRO A 21 -24.85 -17.04 -5.68
CA PRO A 21 -23.69 -16.18 -5.61
C PRO A 21 -23.17 -16.12 -4.18
N LYS A 22 -21.88 -16.38 -4.04
CA LYS A 22 -21.20 -16.29 -2.75
C LYS A 22 -20.79 -14.85 -2.48
N PRO A 23 -20.69 -14.45 -1.22
CA PRO A 23 -20.12 -13.14 -0.88
C PRO A 23 -18.76 -12.99 -1.55
N THR A 24 -18.63 -11.98 -2.39
CA THR A 24 -17.35 -11.63 -3.01
C THR A 24 -16.44 -11.03 -1.96
N GLN A 25 -15.13 -11.08 -2.21
CA GLN A 25 -14.17 -10.36 -1.39
C GLN A 25 -14.51 -8.86 -1.40
N LYS A 26 -14.33 -8.19 -0.25
CA LYS A 26 -14.54 -6.75 -0.15
C LYS A 26 -13.54 -6.03 -1.06
N THR A 27 -14.05 -5.20 -1.96
CA THR A 27 -13.28 -4.33 -2.84
C THR A 27 -13.32 -2.90 -2.30
N PHE A 28 -12.20 -2.19 -2.34
CA PHE A 28 -12.10 -0.81 -1.86
C PHE A 28 -11.83 0.13 -3.05
N PRO A 29 -12.45 1.32 -3.10
CA PRO A 29 -12.20 2.28 -4.18
C PRO A 29 -10.73 2.75 -4.19
N GLY A 30 -10.12 2.85 -5.37
CA GLY A 30 -8.74 3.29 -5.54
C GLY A 30 -8.45 4.66 -4.91
N CYS A 31 -9.36 5.64 -5.03
CA CYS A 31 -9.21 6.95 -4.38
C CYS A 31 -9.16 6.83 -2.84
N THR A 32 -9.90 5.89 -2.23
CA THR A 32 -9.83 5.65 -0.77
C THR A 32 -8.46 5.10 -0.39
N ILE A 33 -7.92 4.16 -1.16
CA ILE A 33 -6.61 3.55 -0.89
C ILE A 33 -5.46 4.54 -1.11
N ARG A 34 -5.54 5.38 -2.15
CA ARG A 34 -4.46 6.28 -2.58
C ARG A 34 -4.46 7.64 -1.88
N ASN A 35 -5.64 8.17 -1.53
CA ASN A 35 -5.77 9.53 -1.03
C ASN A 35 -6.27 9.60 0.42
N THR A 36 -7.28 8.81 0.78
CA THR A 36 -7.96 9.03 2.08
C THR A 36 -8.29 7.74 2.84
N PRO A 37 -7.27 6.94 3.21
CA PRO A 37 -7.48 5.71 3.97
C PRO A 37 -8.01 6.04 5.38
N SER A 38 -9.21 5.52 5.70
CA SER A 38 -9.89 5.73 6.98
C SER A 38 -9.87 4.53 7.94
N GLU A 39 -9.57 3.33 7.46
CA GLU A 39 -9.57 2.08 8.22
C GLU A 39 -8.20 1.39 8.09
N PRO A 40 -7.72 0.66 9.11
CA PRO A 40 -6.43 -0.04 9.05
C PRO A 40 -6.29 -0.98 7.84
N ILE A 41 -7.40 -1.60 7.42
CA ILE A 41 -7.43 -2.47 6.24
C ILE A 41 -7.06 -1.72 4.95
N HIS A 42 -7.38 -0.44 4.83
CA HIS A 42 -7.01 0.36 3.66
C HIS A 42 -5.49 0.53 3.55
N CYS A 43 -4.80 0.73 4.69
CA CYS A 43 -3.34 0.81 4.72
C CYS A 43 -2.68 -0.54 4.38
N ILE A 44 -3.28 -1.65 4.83
CA ILE A 44 -2.80 -3.01 4.49
C ILE A 44 -2.99 -3.28 2.99
N VAL A 45 -4.13 -2.92 2.42
CA VAL A 45 -4.38 -3.06 0.97
C VAL A 45 -3.41 -2.19 0.17
N TRP A 46 -3.16 -0.94 0.60
CA TRP A 46 -2.14 -0.07 -0.01
C TRP A 46 -0.74 -0.71 0.04
N ALA A 47 -0.36 -1.34 1.16
CA ALA A 47 0.93 -2.02 1.28
C ALA A 47 1.05 -3.23 0.35
N LYS A 48 -0.03 -3.99 0.15
CA LYS A 48 -0.07 -5.08 -0.83
C LYS A 48 0.08 -4.57 -2.27
N TYR A 49 -0.60 -3.48 -2.61
CA TYR A 49 -0.44 -2.82 -3.91
C TYR A 49 0.99 -2.31 -4.09
N LEU A 50 1.59 -1.77 -3.03
CA LEU A 50 2.98 -1.33 -3.06
C LEU A 50 3.95 -2.48 -3.32
N PHE A 51 3.73 -3.65 -2.71
CA PHE A 51 4.53 -4.84 -2.97
C PHE A 51 4.49 -5.20 -4.47
N ASN A 52 3.30 -5.29 -5.06
CA ASN A 52 3.14 -5.63 -6.47
C ASN A 52 3.78 -4.58 -7.38
N GLN A 53 3.57 -3.30 -7.08
CA GLN A 53 4.16 -2.18 -7.83
C GLN A 53 5.69 -2.14 -7.77
N LEU A 54 6.31 -2.62 -6.68
CA LEU A 54 7.78 -2.63 -6.55
C LEU A 54 8.40 -3.91 -7.09
N PHE A 55 7.85 -5.07 -6.74
CA PHE A 55 8.48 -6.37 -6.94
C PHE A 55 7.67 -7.35 -7.77
N GLY A 56 6.35 -7.15 -7.89
CA GLY A 56 5.44 -8.06 -8.58
C GLY A 56 4.98 -7.58 -9.95
N GLU A 57 3.86 -8.13 -10.41
CA GLU A 57 3.18 -7.74 -11.65
C GLU A 57 2.60 -6.33 -11.51
N GLU A 58 2.83 -5.49 -12.53
CA GLU A 58 2.31 -4.13 -12.56
C GLU A 58 0.83 -4.14 -12.96
N ASP A 59 -0.01 -3.59 -12.09
CA ASP A 59 -1.45 -3.48 -12.29
C ASP A 59 -1.87 -2.02 -12.13
N ALA A 60 -2.46 -1.44 -13.17
CA ALA A 60 -2.91 -0.05 -13.20
C ALA A 60 -3.99 0.25 -12.14
N ASP A 61 -4.78 -0.75 -11.74
CA ASP A 61 -5.79 -0.62 -10.70
C ASP A 61 -5.17 -0.66 -9.28
N GLN A 62 -3.89 -1.03 -9.17
CA GLN A 62 -3.13 -1.13 -7.92
C GLN A 62 -2.06 -0.04 -7.80
N GLU A 63 -2.25 1.10 -8.47
CA GLU A 63 -1.37 2.25 -8.32
C GLU A 63 -1.36 2.80 -6.89
N VAL A 64 -0.17 3.11 -6.38
CA VAL A 64 0.04 3.57 -5.00
C VAL A 64 0.33 5.06 -4.87
N SER A 65 0.72 5.70 -5.97
CA SER A 65 1.00 7.14 -5.99
C SER A 65 -0.30 7.95 -5.85
N PRO A 66 -0.29 9.15 -5.22
CA PRO A 66 -1.50 9.97 -5.05
C PRO A 66 -2.31 10.16 -6.33
N ASP A 67 -3.64 10.01 -6.22
CA ASP A 67 -4.59 10.10 -7.33
C ASP A 67 -4.98 11.56 -7.59
N ARG A 68 -4.55 12.09 -8.74
CA ARG A 68 -4.86 13.45 -9.19
C ARG A 68 -6.27 13.59 -9.75
N ALA A 69 -6.87 12.49 -10.21
CA ALA A 69 -8.18 12.48 -10.83
C ALA A 69 -9.32 12.32 -9.80
N ASP A 70 -9.00 12.30 -8.51
CA ASP A 70 -9.99 12.18 -7.44
C ASP A 70 -10.98 13.37 -7.49
N PRO A 71 -12.29 13.11 -7.70
CA PRO A 71 -13.29 14.17 -7.75
C PRO A 71 -13.42 14.91 -6.41
N GLU A 72 -13.11 14.30 -5.26
CA GLU A 72 -13.10 15.01 -3.97
C GLU A 72 -11.93 15.99 -3.85
N ALA A 73 -10.87 15.82 -4.65
CA ALA A 73 -9.76 16.76 -4.74
C ALA A 73 -10.11 18.03 -5.53
N SER A 74 -11.27 18.08 -6.19
CA SER A 74 -11.81 19.27 -6.85
C SER A 74 -13.33 19.43 -6.75
N TRP A 75 -13.79 20.43 -5.99
CA TRP A 75 -15.23 20.73 -5.84
C TRP A 75 -15.88 21.41 -7.07
N GLU A 76 -15.10 21.95 -7.99
CA GLU A 76 -15.62 22.59 -9.21
C GLU A 76 -15.74 21.52 -10.30
N PRO A 77 -16.95 21.22 -10.82
CA PRO A 77 -17.15 20.18 -11.84
C PRO A 77 -16.29 20.43 -13.08
N ALA A 78 -16.11 21.70 -13.47
CA ALA A 78 -15.26 22.09 -14.59
C ALA A 78 -13.77 21.85 -14.33
N GLU A 79 -13.27 22.05 -13.11
CA GLU A 79 -11.88 21.74 -12.74
C GLU A 79 -11.67 20.24 -12.56
N ALA A 80 -12.65 19.51 -12.02
CA ALA A 80 -12.63 18.06 -11.90
C ALA A 80 -12.62 17.40 -13.28
N GLU A 81 -13.47 17.88 -14.20
CA GLU A 81 -13.52 17.41 -15.58
C GLU A 81 -12.27 17.81 -16.37
N ALA A 82 -11.72 19.02 -16.16
CA ALA A 82 -10.44 19.41 -16.74
C ALA A 82 -9.27 18.57 -16.20
N ARG A 83 -9.25 18.20 -14.92
CA ARG A 83 -8.23 17.30 -14.33
C ARG A 83 -8.40 15.85 -14.75
N ALA A 84 -9.63 15.37 -14.87
CA ALA A 84 -9.91 14.03 -15.39
C ALA A 84 -9.54 13.92 -16.88
N ARG A 85 -9.85 14.96 -17.68
CA ARG A 85 -9.44 15.06 -19.09
C ARG A 85 -7.94 15.21 -19.24
N ALA A 86 -7.30 16.06 -18.42
CA ALA A 86 -5.85 16.13 -18.37
C ALA A 86 -5.29 14.76 -18.01
N SER A 87 -5.81 14.05 -17.01
CA SER A 87 -5.34 12.69 -16.68
C SER A 87 -5.51 11.67 -17.82
N ASN A 88 -6.48 11.89 -18.73
CA ASN A 88 -6.70 11.05 -19.92
C ASN A 88 -5.85 11.46 -21.14
N GLU A 89 -5.52 12.75 -21.31
CA GLU A 89 -4.63 13.28 -22.36
C GLU A 89 -3.14 13.18 -21.97
N ASP A 90 -2.85 13.25 -20.67
CA ASP A 90 -1.53 13.10 -20.04
C ASP A 90 -1.09 11.63 -19.94
N GLY A 91 -1.78 10.72 -20.66
CA GLY A 91 -1.28 9.38 -20.96
C GLY A 91 0.06 9.39 -21.72
N ASP A 92 0.50 10.55 -22.22
CA ASP A 92 1.77 10.75 -22.93
C ASP A 92 2.87 11.50 -22.11
N ILE A 93 2.53 12.17 -20.99
CA ILE A 93 3.59 12.55 -20.03
C ILE A 93 3.89 11.31 -19.21
N LYS A 94 4.88 10.55 -19.66
CA LYS A 94 5.43 9.36 -19.00
C LYS A 94 5.73 9.66 -17.53
N ARG A 95 4.73 9.48 -16.66
CA ARG A 95 4.93 9.35 -15.23
C ARG A 95 5.75 8.08 -15.11
N VAL A 96 7.04 8.23 -14.83
CA VAL A 96 7.93 7.09 -14.59
C VAL A 96 7.22 6.20 -13.59
N SER A 97 6.93 4.96 -13.99
CA SER A 97 6.17 4.02 -13.16
C SER A 97 6.88 3.91 -11.80
N THR A 98 6.11 3.67 -10.74
CA THR A 98 6.69 3.46 -9.40
C THR A 98 7.76 2.36 -9.45
N LYS A 99 7.55 1.34 -10.29
CA LYS A 99 8.49 0.24 -10.56
C LYS A 99 9.76 0.72 -11.26
N GLU A 100 9.63 1.49 -12.32
CA GLU A 100 10.76 2.04 -13.08
C GLU A 100 11.62 2.96 -12.21
N TRP A 101 10.98 3.80 -11.41
CA TRP A 101 11.67 4.69 -10.48
C TRP A 101 12.41 3.90 -9.39
N ALA A 102 11.77 2.87 -8.81
CA ALA A 102 12.40 1.96 -7.86
C ALA A 102 13.62 1.23 -8.45
N LYS A 103 13.51 0.73 -9.69
CA LYS A 103 14.64 0.13 -10.43
C LYS A 103 15.77 1.14 -10.64
N SER A 104 15.47 2.37 -11.07
CA SER A 104 16.48 3.42 -11.30
C SER A 104 17.25 3.82 -10.04
N THR A 105 16.63 3.69 -8.88
CA THR A 105 17.24 3.99 -7.58
C THR A 105 17.94 2.77 -6.97
N GLY A 106 17.87 1.60 -7.62
CA GLY A 106 18.43 0.35 -7.12
C GLY A 106 17.69 -0.21 -5.90
N TYR A 107 16.38 0.08 -5.79
CA TYR A 107 15.56 -0.25 -4.62
C TYR A 107 16.17 0.27 -3.31
N ASP A 108 16.68 1.51 -3.33
CA ASP A 108 17.19 2.15 -2.13
C ASP A 108 16.05 2.43 -1.14
N ALA A 109 16.14 1.82 0.04
CA ALA A 109 15.09 1.88 1.05
C ALA A 109 14.81 3.30 1.54
N VAL A 110 15.85 4.14 1.70
CA VAL A 110 15.71 5.51 2.22
C VAL A 110 15.03 6.41 1.18
N LYS A 111 15.39 6.28 -0.10
CA LYS A 111 14.73 6.99 -1.19
C LYS A 111 13.28 6.54 -1.32
N LEU A 112 13.00 5.24 -1.32
CA LEU A 112 11.64 4.71 -1.37
C LEU A 112 10.80 5.22 -0.19
N PHE A 113 11.36 5.19 1.01
CA PHE A 113 10.70 5.71 2.21
C PHE A 113 10.36 7.19 2.06
N THR A 114 11.35 7.99 1.65
CA THR A 114 11.19 9.44 1.47
C THR A 114 10.13 9.75 0.41
N LYS A 115 10.16 9.06 -0.73
CA LYS A 115 9.16 9.27 -1.79
C LYS A 115 7.75 8.97 -1.29
N LEU A 116 7.53 7.81 -0.68
CA LEU A 116 6.20 7.30 -0.33
C LEU A 116 5.62 7.94 0.94
N PHE A 117 6.42 8.09 2.00
CA PHE A 117 5.95 8.54 3.30
C PHE A 117 6.19 10.04 3.56
N LYS A 118 6.94 10.72 2.68
CA LYS A 118 7.21 12.17 2.79
C LYS A 118 6.70 12.94 1.59
N ASP A 119 7.25 12.69 0.41
CA ASP A 119 7.02 13.53 -0.76
C ASP A 119 5.61 13.34 -1.32
N ASP A 120 5.14 12.10 -1.43
CA ASP A 120 3.77 11.79 -1.83
C ASP A 120 2.74 12.33 -0.82
N ILE A 121 3.04 12.25 0.48
CA ILE A 121 2.18 12.83 1.52
C ILE A 121 2.15 14.35 1.45
N ARG A 122 3.30 15.01 1.22
CA ARG A 122 3.37 16.45 0.97
C ARG A 122 2.61 16.85 -0.27
N TYR A 123 2.71 16.05 -1.33
CA TYR A 123 1.96 16.27 -2.55
C TYR A 123 0.45 16.15 -2.28
N LEU A 124 0.03 15.13 -1.53
CA LEU A 124 -1.36 14.93 -1.14
C LEU A 124 -1.91 16.07 -0.25
N LEU A 125 -1.05 16.69 0.57
CA LEU A 125 -1.39 17.89 1.34
C LEU A 125 -1.70 19.12 0.46
N THR A 126 -1.26 19.14 -0.80
CA THR A 126 -1.64 20.21 -1.74
C THR A 126 -3.12 20.14 -2.14
N MET A 127 -3.78 18.99 -1.93
CA MET A 127 -5.21 18.79 -2.14
C MET A 127 -6.01 19.22 -0.88
N ASP A 128 -6.00 20.51 -0.56
CA ASP A 128 -6.60 21.11 0.66
C ASP A 128 -8.06 20.68 0.90
N LYS A 129 -8.79 20.50 -0.21
CA LYS A 129 -10.20 20.11 -0.27
C LYS A 129 -10.46 18.78 0.44
N LEU A 130 -9.52 17.84 0.42
CA LEU A 130 -9.65 16.54 1.09
C LEU A 130 -9.63 16.66 2.61
N TRP A 131 -8.97 17.68 3.17
CA TRP A 131 -8.62 17.77 4.60
C TRP A 131 -9.56 18.67 5.42
N ARG A 132 -10.64 19.19 4.82
CA ARG A 132 -11.57 20.09 5.52
C ARG A 132 -12.35 19.42 6.65
N LYS A 133 -12.69 18.13 6.48
CA LYS A 133 -13.51 17.36 7.43
C LYS A 133 -12.73 16.28 8.18
N ARG A 134 -11.49 16.01 7.78
CA ARG A 134 -10.66 14.92 8.30
C ARG A 134 -9.26 15.43 8.62
N LYS A 135 -8.60 14.79 9.59
CA LYS A 135 -7.24 15.18 9.99
C LYS A 135 -6.28 14.96 8.81
N ALA A 136 -5.52 16.01 8.47
CA ALA A 136 -4.50 15.93 7.43
C ALA A 136 -3.36 14.98 7.85
N PRO A 137 -2.80 14.20 6.91
CA PRO A 137 -1.67 13.31 7.18
C PRO A 137 -0.40 14.11 7.50
N ILE A 138 0.51 13.50 8.26
CA ILE A 138 1.77 14.12 8.66
C ILE A 138 2.89 13.41 7.89
N PRO A 139 3.65 14.11 7.03
CA PRO A 139 4.78 13.54 6.32
C PRO A 139 5.85 13.05 7.30
N LEU A 140 6.47 11.91 7.00
CA LEU A 140 7.51 11.32 7.83
C LEU A 140 8.88 11.50 7.18
N ASP A 141 9.85 12.04 7.91
CA ASP A 141 11.25 12.12 7.46
C ASP A 141 12.09 10.99 8.06
N TRP A 142 12.90 10.35 7.20
CA TRP A 142 13.77 9.25 7.62
C TRP A 142 14.75 9.67 8.72
N ASN A 143 15.45 10.80 8.54
CA ASN A 143 16.46 11.25 9.49
C ASN A 143 15.83 11.68 10.82
N GLU A 144 14.66 12.33 10.78
CA GLU A 144 13.90 12.67 11.99
C GLU A 144 13.51 11.41 12.78
N ILE A 145 13.06 10.34 12.11
CA ILE A 145 12.73 9.07 12.78
C ILE A 145 13.97 8.41 13.38
N GLN A 146 15.11 8.46 12.68
CA GLN A 146 16.36 7.87 13.19
C GLN A 146 16.90 8.64 14.40
N ASN A 147 16.82 9.98 14.35
CA ASN A 147 17.30 10.91 15.37
C ASN A 147 16.31 11.11 16.53
N GLN A 148 15.10 10.54 16.45
CA GLN A 148 14.24 10.44 17.63
C GLN A 148 14.96 9.55 18.65
N ASP A 149 15.53 10.20 19.66
CA ASP A 149 15.77 9.59 20.95
C ASP A 149 14.42 9.16 21.50
N ASN A 150 14.29 7.88 21.87
CA ASN A 150 13.06 7.33 22.43
C ASN A 150 12.49 8.25 23.51
N CYS A 151 11.44 9.02 23.22
CA CYS A 151 10.59 9.66 24.23
C CYS A 151 9.73 8.63 25.00
N THR A 152 10.18 7.38 25.05
CA THR A 152 9.70 6.30 25.92
C THR A 152 10.86 5.83 26.79
N SER A 153 11.41 6.76 27.57
CA SER A 153 12.06 6.43 28.84
C SER A 153 11.01 5.81 29.77
N ASN A 154 10.77 4.49 29.68
CA ASN A 154 10.32 3.56 30.74
C ASN A 154 9.70 2.25 30.18
N GLN A 155 10.39 1.51 29.31
CA GLN A 155 10.13 0.07 29.13
C GLN A 155 11.44 -0.71 29.05
N GLN A 156 12.32 -0.51 30.03
CA GLN A 156 13.29 -1.53 30.38
C GLN A 156 12.63 -2.42 31.45
N ASN A 157 12.57 -3.72 31.17
CA ASN A 157 12.16 -4.82 32.07
C ASN A 157 10.68 -5.19 32.20
N GLU A 158 9.95 -5.32 31.08
CA GLU A 158 8.93 -6.38 31.05
C GLU A 158 9.27 -7.35 29.91
N SER A 159 9.33 -8.63 30.27
CA SER A 159 9.38 -9.69 29.26
C SER A 159 8.15 -9.50 28.36
N PRO A 160 8.29 -9.53 27.04
CA PRO A 160 7.16 -9.32 26.14
C PRO A 160 6.03 -10.30 26.51
N LEU A 161 4.90 -9.77 26.98
CA LEU A 161 3.71 -10.57 27.28
C LEU A 161 3.13 -11.09 25.96
N GLY A 162 3.11 -12.41 25.79
CA GLY A 162 2.49 -13.07 24.65
C GLY A 162 3.44 -13.38 23.49
N LEU A 163 2.85 -13.58 22.30
CA LEU A 163 3.60 -13.87 21.09
C LEU A 163 4.31 -12.60 20.58
N LYS A 164 5.54 -12.75 20.07
CA LYS A 164 6.32 -11.63 19.52
C LYS A 164 5.56 -10.85 18.45
N ASP A 165 4.85 -11.54 17.57
CA ASP A 165 4.12 -10.93 16.44
C ASP A 165 2.82 -10.22 16.86
N GLN A 166 2.40 -10.35 18.13
CA GLN A 166 1.25 -9.62 18.67
C GLN A 166 1.66 -8.26 19.28
N GLN A 167 2.96 -7.97 19.33
CA GLN A 167 3.46 -6.72 19.87
C GLN A 167 3.40 -5.60 18.83
N VAL A 168 2.88 -4.44 19.23
CA VAL A 168 2.86 -3.24 18.38
C VAL A 168 4.23 -2.56 18.44
N LEU A 169 4.91 -2.53 17.30
CA LEU A 169 6.20 -1.88 17.14
C LEU A 169 6.06 -0.36 17.05
N ASP A 170 7.10 0.36 17.48
CA ASP A 170 7.19 1.81 17.30
C ASP A 170 7.51 2.19 15.85
N VAL A 171 7.40 3.49 15.53
CA VAL A 171 7.61 3.99 14.16
C VAL A 171 9.04 3.73 13.69
N LYS A 172 10.03 3.85 14.58
CA LYS A 172 11.44 3.61 14.27
C LYS A 172 11.69 2.14 13.90
N SER A 173 11.18 1.20 14.69
CA SER A 173 11.32 -0.24 14.37
C SER A 173 10.60 -0.61 13.08
N ASN A 174 9.41 -0.05 12.81
CA ASN A 174 8.70 -0.27 11.54
C ASN A 174 9.47 0.29 10.34
N ALA A 175 10.09 1.47 10.46
CA ALA A 175 10.92 2.04 9.40
C ALA A 175 12.18 1.19 9.12
N HIS A 176 12.81 0.64 10.16
CA HIS A 176 13.91 -0.33 9.99
C HIS A 176 13.44 -1.63 9.35
N LEU A 177 12.29 -2.17 9.77
CA LEU A 177 11.72 -3.38 9.20
C LEU A 177 11.41 -3.19 7.71
N PHE A 178 10.81 -2.06 7.34
CA PHE A 178 10.58 -1.68 5.95
C PHE A 178 11.86 -1.70 5.11
N ALA A 179 12.93 -1.06 5.61
CA ALA A 179 14.21 -1.04 4.90
C ALA A 179 14.83 -2.43 4.74
N LYS A 180 14.80 -3.24 5.81
CA LYS A 180 15.30 -4.61 5.80
C LYS A 180 14.51 -5.51 4.85
N SER A 181 13.19 -5.36 4.80
CA SER A 181 12.33 -6.10 3.87
C SER A 181 12.67 -5.76 2.43
N ILE A 182 12.83 -4.47 2.09
CA ILE A 182 13.26 -4.04 0.74
C ILE A 182 14.62 -4.63 0.37
N GLU A 183 15.59 -4.60 1.29
CA GLU A 183 16.91 -5.18 1.05
C GLU A 183 16.89 -6.69 0.81
N THR A 184 15.96 -7.40 1.45
CA THR A 184 15.79 -8.84 1.27
C THR A 184 15.06 -9.13 -0.06
N LEU A 185 13.96 -8.43 -0.31
CA LEU A 185 13.14 -8.58 -1.52
C LEU A 185 13.91 -8.20 -2.80
N ARG A 186 14.76 -7.17 -2.76
CA ARG A 186 15.60 -6.82 -3.93
C ARG A 186 16.60 -7.94 -4.27
N VAL A 187 17.12 -8.64 -3.26
CA VAL A 187 18.07 -9.76 -3.46
C VAL A 187 17.31 -10.95 -4.05
N GLN A 188 16.16 -11.31 -3.47
CA GLN A 188 15.29 -12.36 -4.00
C GLN A 188 14.84 -12.08 -5.45
N LEU A 189 14.53 -10.81 -5.77
CA LEU A 189 14.20 -10.40 -7.12
C LEU A 189 15.39 -10.58 -8.07
N ALA A 190 16.59 -10.15 -7.65
CA ALA A 190 17.81 -10.32 -8.44
C ALA A 190 18.18 -11.79 -8.67
N GLU A 191 17.93 -12.67 -7.70
CA GLU A 191 18.14 -14.11 -7.80
C GLU A 191 17.25 -14.78 -8.85
N LYS A 192 16.03 -14.27 -9.07
CA LYS A 192 15.13 -14.76 -10.13
C LYS A 192 15.50 -14.30 -11.54
N GLY A 193 16.34 -13.28 -11.67
CA GLY A 193 16.84 -12.76 -12.95
C GLY A 193 16.15 -11.49 -13.44
N ASP A 194 16.64 -10.96 -14.56
CA ASP A 194 16.13 -9.72 -15.13
C ASP A 194 14.71 -9.91 -15.71
N GLY A 195 13.84 -8.94 -15.46
CA GLY A 195 12.42 -9.01 -15.82
C GLY A 195 11.58 -9.98 -14.97
N ALA A 196 12.13 -10.59 -13.93
CA ALA A 196 11.36 -11.43 -13.01
C ALA A 196 10.38 -10.61 -12.16
N GLU A 197 9.39 -11.30 -11.62
CA GLU A 197 8.39 -10.74 -10.71
C GLU A 197 8.20 -11.65 -9.49
N LEU A 198 7.99 -11.05 -8.33
CA LEU A 198 7.67 -11.72 -7.08
C LEU A 198 6.15 -11.77 -6.91
N VAL A 199 5.67 -12.87 -6.35
CA VAL A 199 4.26 -13.01 -5.97
C VAL A 199 4.20 -12.83 -4.46
N TRP A 200 3.28 -11.98 -4.00
CA TRP A 200 3.07 -11.78 -2.57
C TRP A 200 2.53 -13.07 -1.93
N ASP A 201 3.19 -13.53 -0.87
CA ASP A 201 2.75 -14.67 -0.06
C ASP A 201 2.80 -14.30 1.43
N LYS A 202 1.71 -14.58 2.14
CA LYS A 202 1.57 -14.32 3.58
C LYS A 202 2.51 -15.17 4.44
N ASP A 203 3.01 -16.27 3.89
CA ASP A 203 3.89 -17.21 4.58
C ASP A 203 5.38 -16.88 4.34
N GLU A 204 5.69 -15.93 3.44
CA GLU A 204 7.05 -15.45 3.17
C GLU A 204 7.45 -14.34 4.16
N PRO A 205 8.49 -14.52 5.00
CA PRO A 205 8.80 -13.57 6.08
C PRO A 205 9.16 -12.15 5.65
N SER A 206 9.64 -11.97 4.42
CA SER A 206 10.05 -10.66 3.89
C SER A 206 8.97 -9.93 3.08
N ALA A 207 7.86 -10.59 2.75
CA ALA A 207 6.80 -10.11 1.86
C ALA A 207 5.62 -9.47 2.60
#